data_AF-A0A814AGD0-F1
#
_entry.id   AF-A0A814AGD0-F1
#
_cell.length_a   1.000
_cell.length_b   1.000
_cell.length_c   1.000
_cell.angle_alpha   90.00
_cell.angle_beta   90.00
_cell.angle_gamma   90.00
#
_symmetry.space_group_name_H-M   'P 1'
#
loop_
_entity.id
_entity.type
_entity.pdbx_description
1 polymer ?
#
loop_
_entity_poly.entity_id
_entity_poly.type
_entity_poly.pdbx_seq_one_letter_code
_entity_poly.pdbx_strand_id
1 'polypeptide(L)'
;MSEYARFFAFVVFIIVLLTIFYNLKLEPNSRKPALFCPEQTVASTKTSSKETNKVQTSHHSKLVEDEDIVLNYDRKGYFSNKDKRTESIPFVTGDSFRFFAHYVFDDIENTIPRDYNLKPKAIIFVKTDFLEQFFDGFFENLKSKIILISHNSDLGVTDIYLKYLNDDRMIVWFAQNTLINHTKLIPIPIGFLNAHFSQKHNEKLLEIKNNGLKSWNDRNTLLYVNFDKNTNQYARANLFDEFQNIKGVRIMKERVTFSEYIRHINDSKFVLCPKGNGLDTKRLYETVLLGAIPVVESSFNNPIYENSTVLVLPKLNDLTQDMLINPQNYIKNMNFSKHIVYMNYWLKKLYSHI
;
A
#
# COMPACT_ATOMS: atom_id res chain seq x y z
N MET A 1 -34.44 -28.78 16.72
CA MET A 1 -34.59 -28.66 15.25
C MET A 1 -33.95 -29.89 14.63
N SER A 2 -34.69 -30.67 13.84
CA SER A 2 -34.20 -31.89 13.20
C SER A 2 -33.10 -31.57 12.18
N GLU A 3 -32.18 -32.50 11.94
CA GLU A 3 -31.12 -32.35 10.91
C GLU A 3 -31.69 -32.00 9.53
N TYR A 4 -32.89 -32.47 9.23
CA TYR A 4 -33.65 -32.11 8.02
C TYR A 4 -33.90 -30.61 7.91
N ALA A 5 -34.18 -29.89 9.01
CA ALA A 5 -34.40 -28.45 8.98
C ALA A 5 -33.10 -27.67 8.69
N ARG A 6 -31.94 -28.19 9.14
CA ARG A 6 -30.63 -27.59 8.86
C ARG A 6 -30.20 -27.83 7.42
N PHE A 7 -30.42 -29.04 6.90
CA PHE A 7 -30.17 -29.37 5.50
C PHE A 7 -31.05 -28.55 4.56
N PHE A 8 -32.34 -28.39 4.89
CA PHE A 8 -33.25 -27.59 4.09
C PHE A 8 -32.87 -26.10 4.09
N ALA A 9 -32.49 -25.55 5.24
CA ALA A 9 -32.00 -24.16 5.33
C ALA A 9 -30.71 -23.95 4.52
N PHE A 10 -29.80 -24.93 4.51
CA PHE A 10 -28.57 -24.88 3.72
C PHE A 10 -28.84 -24.93 2.21
N VAL A 11 -29.75 -25.79 1.77
CA VAL A 11 -30.16 -25.87 0.36
C VAL A 11 -30.85 -24.57 -0.10
N VAL A 12 -31.74 -24.00 0.71
CA VAL A 12 -32.38 -22.71 0.41
C VAL A 12 -31.34 -21.59 0.31
N PHE A 13 -30.35 -21.57 1.21
CA PHE A 13 -29.26 -20.59 1.19
C PHE A 13 -28.42 -20.66 -0.09
N ILE A 14 -28.09 -21.88 -0.56
CA ILE A 14 -27.37 -22.08 -1.83
C ILE A 14 -28.23 -21.63 -3.03
N ILE A 15 -29.52 -21.93 -3.05
CA ILE A 15 -30.43 -21.51 -4.14
C ILE A 15 -30.52 -19.98 -4.22
N VAL A 16 -30.59 -19.29 -3.07
CA VAL A 16 -30.60 -17.83 -3.01
C VAL A 16 -29.29 -17.24 -3.53
N LEU A 17 -28.14 -17.80 -3.14
CA LEU A 17 -26.83 -17.38 -3.64
C LEU A 17 -26.69 -17.57 -5.15
N LEU A 18 -27.14 -18.71 -5.67
CA LEU A 18 -27.11 -18.98 -7.12
C LEU A 18 -28.04 -18.05 -7.89
N THR A 19 -29.19 -17.70 -7.32
CA THR A 19 -30.15 -16.77 -7.93
C THR A 19 -29.61 -15.34 -7.94
N ILE A 20 -28.93 -14.91 -6.87
CA ILE A 20 -28.22 -13.61 -6.83
C ILE A 20 -27.11 -13.57 -7.88
N PHE A 21 -26.29 -14.63 -7.99
CA PHE A 21 -25.23 -14.72 -8.99
C PHE A 21 -25.76 -14.76 -10.42
N TYR A 22 -26.89 -15.42 -10.65
CA TYR A 22 -27.54 -15.49 -11.95
C TYR A 22 -28.13 -14.14 -12.37
N ASN A 23 -28.79 -13.44 -11.43
CA ASN A 23 -29.34 -12.09 -11.68
C ASN A 23 -28.24 -11.04 -11.92
N LEU A 24 -27.07 -11.17 -11.26
CA LEU A 24 -25.91 -10.30 -11.51
C LEU A 24 -25.26 -10.54 -12.88
N LYS A 25 -25.49 -11.70 -13.51
CA LYS A 25 -24.96 -12.04 -14.85
C LYS A 25 -25.89 -11.65 -15.99
N LEU A 26 -27.13 -11.27 -15.71
CA LEU A 26 -28.20 -11.08 -16.71
C LEU A 26 -28.70 -9.66 -16.89
N GLU A 27 -28.06 -8.62 -16.34
CA GLU A 27 -28.35 -7.25 -16.79
C GLU A 27 -27.48 -6.87 -18.00
N PRO A 28 -28.07 -6.66 -19.20
CA PRO A 28 -27.39 -5.99 -20.28
C PRO A 28 -27.69 -4.49 -20.23
N ASN A 29 -26.61 -3.71 -20.29
CA ASN A 29 -26.51 -2.33 -20.75
C ASN A 29 -27.00 -1.15 -19.89
N SER A 30 -26.19 -0.09 -20.04
CA SER A 30 -26.55 1.34 -20.06
C SER A 30 -26.67 2.07 -18.72
N ARG A 31 -25.55 2.69 -18.31
CA ARG A 31 -25.49 4.06 -17.78
C ARG A 31 -24.03 4.54 -17.78
N LYS A 32 -23.65 5.26 -18.85
CA LYS A 32 -22.47 6.14 -18.82
C LYS A 32 -22.79 7.28 -17.85
N PRO A 33 -21.96 7.57 -16.82
CA PRO A 33 -22.06 8.86 -16.14
C PRO A 33 -21.48 9.94 -17.06
N ALA A 34 -22.27 10.99 -17.25
CA ALA A 34 -21.95 12.16 -18.06
C ALA A 34 -20.68 12.86 -17.54
N LEU A 35 -19.66 12.94 -18.39
CA LEU A 35 -18.59 13.93 -18.28
C LEU A 35 -19.14 15.24 -18.84
N PHE A 36 -19.51 16.16 -17.97
CA PHE A 36 -19.76 17.56 -18.30
C PHE A 36 -18.69 18.40 -17.63
N CYS A 37 -17.80 18.99 -18.43
CA CYS A 37 -17.09 20.22 -18.10
C CYS A 37 -16.73 20.89 -19.44
N PRO A 38 -17.17 22.13 -19.70
CA PRO A 38 -17.05 22.75 -21.03
C PRO A 38 -15.64 23.28 -21.27
N GLU A 39 -15.04 22.89 -22.39
CA GLU A 39 -13.93 23.63 -23.00
C GLU A 39 -14.49 24.86 -23.71
N GLN A 40 -14.04 26.04 -23.30
CA GLN A 40 -14.14 27.26 -24.09
C GLN A 40 -13.10 27.19 -25.21
N THR A 41 -13.59 27.12 -26.45
CA THR A 41 -12.84 27.40 -27.66
C THR A 41 -12.49 28.88 -27.75
N VAL A 42 -11.20 29.19 -27.88
CA VAL A 42 -10.75 30.39 -28.62
C VAL A 42 -9.72 29.93 -29.65
N ALA A 43 -9.98 30.34 -30.89
CA ALA A 43 -9.25 29.97 -32.09
C ALA A 43 -8.03 30.88 -32.36
N SER A 44 -7.26 30.47 -33.37
CA SER A 44 -6.21 31.20 -34.12
C SER A 44 -4.83 31.24 -33.45
N THR A 45 -3.68 31.05 -34.12
CA THR A 45 -3.33 31.02 -35.55
C THR A 45 -1.94 30.38 -35.71
N LYS A 46 -1.65 29.81 -36.88
CA LYS A 46 -0.33 29.32 -37.30
C LYS A 46 0.70 30.46 -37.38
N THR A 47 1.95 30.21 -36.99
CA THR A 47 3.16 30.56 -37.77
C THR A 47 4.42 29.87 -37.23
N SER A 48 5.31 29.60 -38.18
CA SER A 48 6.62 28.96 -38.06
C SER A 48 7.69 29.83 -37.39
N SER A 49 8.65 29.20 -36.72
CA SER A 49 10.07 29.44 -36.99
C SER A 49 10.97 28.40 -36.29
N LYS A 50 11.96 27.95 -37.06
CA LYS A 50 13.19 27.32 -36.57
C LYS A 50 13.97 28.38 -35.79
N GLU A 51 14.59 28.01 -34.67
CA GLU A 51 16.00 28.34 -34.42
C GLU A 51 16.57 27.62 -33.19
N THR A 52 17.88 27.49 -33.27
CA THR A 52 18.88 26.71 -32.53
C THR A 52 19.21 27.22 -31.13
N ASN A 53 19.66 26.30 -30.27
CA ASN A 53 20.82 26.36 -29.34
C ASN A 53 20.48 25.66 -28.02
N LYS A 54 21.01 24.46 -27.73
CA LYS A 54 22.35 24.13 -27.22
C LYS A 54 22.79 25.02 -26.03
N VAL A 55 22.94 24.34 -24.89
CA VAL A 55 23.73 24.68 -23.69
C VAL A 55 23.06 25.56 -22.63
N GLN A 56 22.57 24.91 -21.57
CA GLN A 56 23.08 25.13 -20.20
C GLN A 56 22.62 24.02 -19.26
N THR A 57 23.39 22.93 -19.29
CA THR A 57 23.50 21.97 -18.19
C THR A 57 24.34 22.59 -17.09
N SER A 58 23.71 23.10 -16.03
CA SER A 58 24.38 23.25 -14.73
C SER A 58 23.35 23.64 -13.66
N HIS A 59 23.42 22.93 -12.53
CA HIS A 59 22.64 23.11 -11.29
C HIS A 59 21.49 22.13 -11.06
N HIS A 60 21.76 20.83 -11.18
CA HIS A 60 21.00 19.79 -10.45
C HIS A 60 21.94 18.64 -10.05
N SER A 61 23.01 18.99 -9.33
CA SER A 61 23.90 18.02 -8.70
C SER A 61 24.27 18.52 -7.30
N LYS A 62 23.40 18.21 -6.34
CA LYS A 62 23.71 17.99 -4.92
C LYS A 62 22.43 17.55 -4.23
N LEU A 63 22.52 16.47 -3.45
CA LEU A 63 21.47 15.81 -2.65
C LEU A 63 20.75 14.61 -3.29
N VAL A 64 21.49 13.74 -3.98
CA VAL A 64 21.15 12.31 -4.08
C VAL A 64 22.46 11.52 -3.92
N GLU A 65 22.90 11.39 -2.68
CA GLU A 65 23.91 10.41 -2.28
C GLU A 65 23.28 9.56 -1.19
N ASP A 66 22.76 8.40 -1.60
CA ASP A 66 22.59 7.22 -0.76
C ASP A 66 22.47 6.00 -1.71
N GLU A 67 23.65 5.47 -2.03
CA GLU A 67 23.97 4.12 -2.50
C GLU A 67 23.37 3.64 -3.84
N ASP A 68 24.26 3.69 -4.83
CA ASP A 68 24.14 3.22 -6.21
C ASP A 68 23.65 1.77 -6.33
N ILE A 69 22.42 1.62 -6.83
CA ILE A 69 22.10 0.55 -7.78
C ILE A 69 21.89 1.24 -9.11
N VAL A 70 22.81 1.04 -10.06
CA VAL A 70 22.63 1.46 -11.45
C VAL A 70 21.53 0.58 -12.05
N LEU A 71 20.29 1.05 -11.98
CA LEU A 71 19.16 0.46 -12.67
C LEU A 71 19.29 0.82 -14.16
N ASN A 72 19.57 -0.19 -14.99
CA ASN A 72 19.68 -0.04 -16.43
C ASN A 72 18.26 0.05 -17.02
N TYR A 73 17.71 1.26 -17.22
CA TYR A 73 16.34 1.41 -17.74
C TYR A 73 16.15 2.61 -18.69
N ASP A 74 15.54 2.36 -19.86
CA ASP A 74 15.11 3.36 -20.86
C ASP A 74 13.72 3.95 -20.56
N ARG A 75 13.68 5.22 -20.13
CA ARG A 75 12.47 5.95 -19.71
C ARG A 75 11.39 6.13 -20.78
N LYS A 76 11.65 5.97 -22.08
CA LYS A 76 10.74 6.49 -23.13
C LYS A 76 9.55 5.59 -23.50
N GLY A 77 9.51 4.33 -23.05
CA GLY A 77 8.41 3.40 -23.35
C GLY A 77 7.31 3.26 -22.29
N TYR A 78 7.42 3.95 -21.14
CA TYR A 78 6.80 3.56 -19.87
C TYR A 78 5.29 3.82 -19.68
N PHE A 79 4.68 4.74 -20.40
CA PHE A 79 3.39 5.33 -19.95
C PHE A 79 2.19 5.12 -20.86
N SER A 80 2.22 4.16 -21.80
CA SER A 80 1.17 4.05 -22.82
C SER A 80 0.16 2.91 -22.62
N ASN A 81 0.34 1.98 -21.68
CA ASN A 81 -0.61 0.87 -21.50
C ASN A 81 -1.08 0.66 -20.06
N LYS A 82 -2.34 1.06 -19.78
CA LYS A 82 -3.01 0.89 -18.47
C LYS A 82 -3.30 -0.58 -18.12
N ASP A 83 -3.25 -1.49 -19.09
CA ASP A 83 -3.44 -2.93 -18.88
C ASP A 83 -2.17 -3.63 -18.41
N LYS A 84 -1.01 -2.95 -18.44
CA LYS A 84 0.26 -3.50 -17.93
C LYS A 84 0.54 -2.94 -16.54
N ARG A 85 0.44 -3.78 -15.51
CA ARG A 85 0.95 -3.48 -14.16
C ARG A 85 2.46 -3.20 -14.27
N THR A 86 2.90 -2.09 -13.68
CA THR A 86 4.30 -1.63 -13.67
C THR A 86 4.64 -1.16 -12.27
N GLU A 87 5.92 -1.23 -11.93
CA GLU A 87 6.51 -0.69 -10.73
C GLU A 87 6.22 0.81 -10.54
N SER A 88 6.23 1.25 -9.28
CA SER A 88 5.92 2.63 -8.87
C SER A 88 7.13 3.31 -8.21
N ILE A 89 8.33 3.04 -8.72
CA ILE A 89 9.60 3.59 -8.21
C ILE A 89 9.55 5.13 -8.18
N PRO A 90 10.07 5.78 -7.11
CA PRO A 90 10.88 5.19 -6.03
C PRO A 90 10.05 4.58 -4.88
N PHE A 91 8.72 4.68 -4.93
CA PHE A 91 7.87 4.29 -3.82
C PHE A 91 7.67 2.78 -3.73
N VAL A 92 7.58 2.30 -2.48
CA VAL A 92 7.17 0.91 -2.23
C VAL A 92 5.70 0.74 -2.56
N THR A 93 5.39 -0.25 -3.39
CA THR A 93 4.04 -0.64 -3.76
C THR A 93 4.03 -2.14 -4.05
N GLY A 94 2.84 -2.74 -4.06
CA GLY A 94 2.73 -4.15 -4.42
C GLY A 94 3.12 -4.46 -5.86
N ASP A 95 2.82 -3.56 -6.79
CA ASP A 95 3.25 -3.73 -8.18
C ASP A 95 4.76 -3.60 -8.35
N SER A 96 5.44 -2.81 -7.52
CA SER A 96 6.91 -2.82 -7.49
C SER A 96 7.44 -4.17 -7.01
N PHE A 97 6.91 -4.74 -5.91
CA PHE A 97 7.28 -6.10 -5.49
C PHE A 97 7.00 -7.16 -6.57
N ARG A 98 5.84 -7.06 -7.24
CA ARG A 98 5.44 -7.92 -8.36
C ARG A 98 6.43 -7.85 -9.51
N PHE A 99 6.84 -6.63 -9.89
CA PHE A 99 7.74 -6.39 -11.00
C PHE A 99 9.14 -7.00 -10.78
N PHE A 100 9.67 -6.95 -9.55
CA PHE A 100 10.98 -7.50 -9.22
C PHE A 100 10.98 -9.00 -8.91
N ALA A 101 9.83 -9.66 -8.91
CA ALA A 101 9.76 -11.11 -8.76
C ALA A 101 10.19 -11.83 -10.04
N HIS A 102 10.78 -13.02 -9.88
CA HIS A 102 11.13 -13.86 -11.03
C HIS A 102 9.88 -14.49 -11.66
N TYR A 103 8.91 -14.85 -10.81
CA TYR A 103 7.64 -15.43 -11.23
C TYR A 103 6.47 -14.73 -10.52
N VAL A 104 5.31 -14.69 -11.16
CA VAL A 104 4.10 -14.00 -10.71
C VAL A 104 2.92 -14.95 -10.84
N PHE A 105 2.06 -14.95 -9.82
CA PHE A 105 0.77 -15.63 -9.81
C PHE A 105 -0.31 -14.70 -9.26
N ASP A 106 -1.06 -14.08 -10.16
CA ASP A 106 -2.17 -13.19 -9.83
C ASP A 106 -3.33 -13.27 -10.83
N ASP A 107 -4.26 -12.32 -10.72
CA ASP A 107 -5.45 -12.18 -11.56
C ASP A 107 -5.17 -11.74 -13.01
N ILE A 108 -3.91 -11.41 -13.34
CA ILE A 108 -3.50 -10.93 -14.66
C ILE A 108 -2.54 -11.90 -15.32
N GLU A 109 -1.61 -12.45 -14.54
CA GLU A 109 -0.48 -13.19 -15.05
C GLU A 109 -0.17 -14.39 -14.18
N ASN A 110 0.13 -15.50 -14.85
CA ASN A 110 0.77 -16.66 -14.25
C ASN A 110 2.02 -16.98 -15.07
N THR A 111 3.18 -16.54 -14.58
CA THR A 111 4.47 -16.84 -15.22
C THR A 111 5.15 -18.06 -14.66
N ILE A 112 4.51 -18.77 -13.72
CA ILE A 112 5.10 -19.94 -13.09
C ILE A 112 5.19 -21.09 -14.11
N PRO A 113 6.39 -21.69 -14.32
CA PRO A 113 6.57 -22.83 -15.21
C PRO A 113 5.73 -24.05 -14.80
N ARG A 114 5.10 -24.69 -15.79
CA ARG A 114 4.26 -25.90 -15.59
C ARG A 114 5.07 -27.14 -15.23
N ASP A 115 6.35 -27.15 -15.54
CA ASP A 115 7.26 -28.25 -15.19
C ASP A 115 7.84 -28.11 -13.77
N TYR A 116 7.43 -27.08 -13.03
CA TYR A 116 7.85 -26.78 -11.66
C TYR A 116 9.36 -26.57 -11.49
N ASN A 117 10.08 -26.41 -12.61
CA ASN A 117 11.53 -26.25 -12.60
C ASN A 117 11.87 -24.76 -12.52
N LEU A 118 12.08 -24.30 -11.29
CA LEU A 118 12.40 -22.91 -11.03
C LEU A 118 13.91 -22.68 -10.96
N LYS A 119 14.31 -21.44 -11.27
CA LYS A 119 15.62 -20.91 -10.91
C LYS A 119 15.91 -21.17 -9.41
N PRO A 120 17.16 -21.50 -9.02
CA PRO A 120 17.55 -21.58 -7.62
C PRO A 120 17.19 -20.30 -6.84
N LYS A 121 16.57 -20.45 -5.66
CA LYS A 121 16.10 -19.34 -4.81
C LYS A 121 15.17 -18.37 -5.56
N ALA A 122 14.31 -18.90 -6.43
CA ALA A 122 13.35 -18.09 -7.16
C ALA A 122 12.51 -17.22 -6.22
N ILE A 123 12.28 -15.98 -6.63
CA ILE A 123 11.35 -15.06 -5.99
C ILE A 123 10.02 -15.20 -6.70
N ILE A 124 8.99 -15.58 -5.98
CA ILE A 124 7.64 -15.73 -6.51
C ILE A 124 6.75 -14.68 -5.85
N PHE A 125 6.08 -13.87 -6.66
CA PHE A 125 5.01 -13.00 -6.20
C PHE A 125 3.67 -13.71 -6.35
N VAL A 126 2.85 -13.67 -5.31
CA VAL A 126 1.48 -14.20 -5.32
C VAL A 126 0.55 -13.10 -4.82
N LYS A 127 -0.51 -12.77 -5.56
CA LYS A 127 -1.57 -11.93 -4.98
C LYS A 127 -2.21 -12.70 -3.82
N THR A 128 -2.36 -12.09 -2.64
CA THR A 128 -2.74 -12.83 -1.41
C THR A 128 -4.03 -13.66 -1.58
N ASP A 129 -4.99 -13.18 -2.38
CA ASP A 129 -6.23 -13.89 -2.75
C ASP A 129 -6.00 -15.28 -3.39
N PHE A 130 -4.82 -15.50 -3.98
CA PHE A 130 -4.44 -16.71 -4.70
C PHE A 130 -3.51 -17.63 -3.89
N LEU A 131 -3.27 -17.34 -2.60
CA LEU A 131 -2.35 -18.14 -1.78
C LEU A 131 -2.81 -19.60 -1.65
N GLU A 132 -4.08 -19.85 -1.38
CA GLU A 132 -4.62 -21.22 -1.28
C GLU A 132 -4.38 -21.99 -2.59
N GLN A 133 -4.73 -21.39 -3.73
CA GLN A 133 -4.51 -22.00 -5.05
C GLN A 133 -3.02 -22.21 -5.37
N PHE A 134 -2.17 -21.26 -4.98
CA PHE A 134 -0.73 -21.38 -5.14
C PHE A 134 -0.18 -22.55 -4.34
N PHE A 135 -0.59 -22.68 -3.08
CA PHE A 135 -0.07 -23.69 -2.20
C PHE A 135 -0.58 -25.09 -2.53
N ASP A 136 -1.90 -25.23 -2.73
CA ASP A 136 -2.54 -26.52 -2.98
C ASP A 136 -2.30 -27.01 -4.42
N GLY A 137 -1.91 -26.12 -5.33
CA GLY A 137 -1.58 -26.48 -6.71
C GLY A 137 -0.07 -26.53 -6.98
N PHE A 138 0.58 -25.37 -6.92
CA PHE A 138 1.95 -25.24 -7.37
C PHE A 138 2.98 -25.71 -6.34
N PHE A 139 2.83 -25.25 -5.10
CA PHE A 139 3.83 -25.48 -4.05
C PHE A 139 3.97 -26.97 -3.70
N GLU A 140 2.90 -27.76 -3.78
CA GLU A 140 2.98 -29.21 -3.52
C GLU A 140 4.02 -29.90 -4.40
N ASN A 141 4.07 -29.56 -5.68
CA ASN A 141 4.93 -30.17 -6.70
C ASN A 141 6.33 -29.53 -6.79
N LEU A 142 6.56 -28.43 -6.06
CA LEU A 142 7.79 -27.67 -6.10
C LEU A 142 8.96 -28.47 -5.52
N LYS A 143 10.07 -28.54 -6.27
CA LYS A 143 11.30 -29.23 -5.85
C LYS A 143 12.41 -28.28 -5.38
N SER A 144 12.29 -27.00 -5.70
CA SER A 144 13.30 -25.98 -5.42
C SER A 144 12.93 -25.17 -4.18
N LYS A 145 13.93 -24.66 -3.46
CA LYS A 145 13.71 -23.67 -2.41
C LYS A 145 13.36 -22.31 -3.02
N ILE A 146 12.41 -21.59 -2.42
CA ILE A 146 11.87 -20.32 -2.93
C ILE A 146 11.85 -19.23 -1.87
N ILE A 147 11.79 -17.99 -2.36
CA ILE A 147 11.42 -16.80 -1.62
C ILE A 147 10.01 -16.41 -2.08
N LEU A 148 9.06 -16.29 -1.16
CA LEU A 148 7.68 -15.92 -1.48
C LEU A 148 7.42 -14.45 -1.14
N ILE A 149 6.66 -13.77 -1.99
CA ILE A 149 6.10 -12.46 -1.72
C ILE A 149 4.58 -12.56 -1.86
N SER A 150 3.82 -12.14 -0.85
CA SER A 150 2.36 -12.03 -0.95
C SER A 150 1.87 -10.62 -0.70
N HIS A 151 1.11 -10.05 -1.63
CA HIS A 151 0.70 -8.65 -1.60
C HIS A 151 -0.59 -8.41 -2.40
N ASN A 152 -0.98 -7.14 -2.57
CA ASN A 152 -2.02 -6.65 -3.47
C ASN A 152 -3.42 -7.17 -3.11
N SER A 153 -3.66 -7.31 -1.81
CA SER A 153 -4.92 -7.73 -1.24
C SER A 153 -5.15 -7.06 0.12
N ASP A 154 -6.40 -6.98 0.52
CA ASP A 154 -6.74 -6.61 1.90
C ASP A 154 -6.67 -7.82 2.85
N LEU A 155 -6.58 -9.04 2.31
CA LEU A 155 -6.40 -10.27 3.10
C LEU A 155 -5.04 -10.30 3.79
N GLY A 156 -4.96 -11.07 4.88
CA GLY A 156 -3.75 -11.28 5.66
C GLY A 156 -3.27 -12.73 5.67
N VAL A 157 -2.00 -12.91 6.03
CA VAL A 157 -1.41 -14.24 6.22
C VAL A 157 -1.68 -14.71 7.64
N THR A 158 -2.47 -15.78 7.79
CA THR A 158 -2.89 -16.33 9.09
C THR A 158 -2.18 -17.64 9.42
N ASP A 159 -2.50 -18.20 10.58
CA ASP A 159 -2.00 -19.47 11.10
C ASP A 159 -2.26 -20.69 10.19
N ILE A 160 -3.27 -20.63 9.32
CA ILE A 160 -3.56 -21.69 8.33
C ILE A 160 -2.36 -21.99 7.42
N TYR A 161 -1.47 -21.02 7.24
CA TYR A 161 -0.28 -21.15 6.38
C TYR A 161 0.99 -21.59 7.14
N LEU A 162 0.91 -21.85 8.46
CA LEU A 162 2.07 -22.27 9.27
C LEU A 162 2.76 -23.52 8.73
N LYS A 163 1.99 -24.48 8.19
CA LYS A 163 2.56 -25.71 7.60
C LYS A 163 3.51 -25.40 6.44
N TYR A 164 3.22 -24.38 5.64
CA TYR A 164 4.07 -23.97 4.51
C TYR A 164 5.28 -23.14 4.95
N LEU A 165 5.13 -22.35 6.02
CA LEU A 165 6.24 -21.63 6.63
C LEU A 165 7.28 -22.57 7.28
N ASN A 166 6.82 -23.69 7.82
CA ASN A 166 7.68 -24.74 8.38
C ASN A 166 8.35 -25.62 7.31
N ASP A 167 7.91 -25.56 6.06
CA ASP A 167 8.49 -26.34 4.96
C ASP A 167 9.91 -25.84 4.61
N ASP A 168 10.85 -26.76 4.39
CA ASP A 168 12.25 -26.47 4.06
C ASP A 168 12.44 -25.82 2.69
N ARG A 169 11.44 -25.92 1.80
CA ARG A 169 11.40 -25.23 0.51
C ARG A 169 11.10 -23.74 0.69
N MET A 170 10.46 -23.33 1.78
CA MET A 170 10.28 -21.93 2.09
C MET A 170 11.57 -21.38 2.71
N ILE A 171 12.30 -20.52 1.98
CA ILE A 171 13.48 -19.80 2.50
C ILE A 171 13.01 -18.68 3.41
N VAL A 172 12.16 -17.82 2.87
CA VAL A 172 11.56 -16.67 3.55
C VAL A 172 10.34 -16.23 2.77
N TRP A 173 9.37 -15.66 3.48
CA TRP A 173 8.12 -15.14 2.94
C TRP A 173 7.94 -13.68 3.38
N PHE A 174 7.97 -12.77 2.41
CA PHE A 174 7.62 -11.37 2.60
C PHE A 174 6.12 -11.17 2.38
N ALA A 175 5.38 -10.75 3.40
CA ALA A 175 3.92 -10.67 3.31
C ALA A 175 3.35 -9.33 3.77
N GLN A 176 2.41 -8.81 2.99
CA GLN A 176 1.51 -7.75 3.43
C GLN A 176 0.51 -8.30 4.46
N ASN A 177 0.14 -7.51 5.47
CA ASN A 177 -0.91 -7.85 6.45
C ASN A 177 -0.67 -9.20 7.16
N THR A 178 0.49 -9.42 7.77
CA THR A 178 0.75 -10.64 8.56
C THR A 178 -0.12 -10.66 9.82
N LEU A 179 -0.77 -11.78 10.14
CA LEU A 179 -1.57 -11.97 11.36
C LEU A 179 -0.95 -12.98 12.33
N ILE A 180 0.31 -13.37 12.09
CA ILE A 180 1.08 -14.31 12.89
C ILE A 180 2.55 -13.89 12.92
N ASN A 181 3.29 -14.40 13.91
CA ASN A 181 4.75 -14.32 13.95
C ASN A 181 5.34 -15.65 13.48
N HIS A 182 6.37 -15.59 12.65
CA HIS A 182 7.18 -16.74 12.28
C HIS A 182 8.57 -16.28 11.82
N THR A 183 9.62 -17.07 12.09
CA THR A 183 11.01 -16.69 11.78
C THR A 183 11.27 -16.49 10.30
N LYS A 184 10.53 -17.22 9.44
CA LYS A 184 10.56 -17.08 7.98
C LYS A 184 9.51 -16.11 7.42
N LEU A 185 8.67 -15.48 8.25
CA LEU A 185 7.64 -14.54 7.79
C LEU A 185 8.07 -13.11 8.11
N ILE A 186 8.31 -12.30 7.08
CA ILE A 186 8.73 -10.91 7.20
C ILE A 186 7.58 -10.02 6.75
N PRO A 187 7.01 -9.17 7.64
CA PRO A 187 6.00 -8.22 7.23
C PRO A 187 6.60 -7.16 6.29
N ILE A 188 5.87 -6.86 5.21
CA ILE A 188 6.20 -5.80 4.25
C ILE A 188 5.05 -4.80 4.13
N PRO A 189 5.35 -3.55 3.75
CA PRO A 189 4.35 -2.49 3.71
C PRO A 189 3.35 -2.69 2.59
N ILE A 190 2.07 -2.36 2.82
CA ILE A 190 1.10 -2.14 1.73
C ILE A 190 1.58 -1.02 0.79
N GLY A 191 2.32 -0.06 1.33
CA GLY A 191 2.93 1.03 0.58
C GLY A 191 1.91 2.01 0.02
N PHE A 192 2.24 2.58 -1.14
CA PHE A 192 1.40 3.54 -1.85
C PHE A 192 0.41 2.87 -2.79
N LEU A 193 -0.47 3.67 -3.37
CA LEU A 193 -1.33 3.23 -4.45
C LEU A 193 -0.49 2.78 -5.66
N ASN A 194 -0.76 1.57 -6.16
CA ASN A 194 -0.15 1.10 -7.40
C ASN A 194 -0.45 2.08 -8.54
N ALA A 195 0.56 2.42 -9.34
CA ALA A 195 0.46 3.46 -10.38
C ALA A 195 -0.65 3.20 -11.42
N HIS A 196 -0.98 1.93 -11.69
CA HIS A 196 -2.06 1.58 -12.62
C HIS A 196 -3.44 2.07 -12.16
N PHE A 197 -3.66 2.27 -10.85
CA PHE A 197 -4.91 2.87 -10.35
C PHE A 197 -4.93 4.39 -10.52
N SER A 198 -3.82 5.07 -10.24
CA SER A 198 -3.71 6.52 -10.41
C SER A 198 -2.26 6.99 -10.39
N GLN A 199 -1.70 7.25 -11.56
CA GLN A 199 -0.37 7.86 -11.67
C GLN A 199 -0.33 9.27 -11.04
N LYS A 200 -1.42 10.05 -11.20
CA LYS A 200 -1.57 11.40 -10.64
C LYS A 200 -1.43 11.43 -9.11
N HIS A 201 -1.76 10.33 -8.43
CA HIS A 201 -1.60 10.22 -6.98
C HIS A 201 -0.11 10.31 -6.58
N ASN A 202 0.75 9.50 -7.22
CA ASN A 202 2.18 9.46 -6.94
C ASN A 202 2.90 10.74 -7.39
N GLU A 203 2.48 11.32 -8.52
CA GLU A 203 3.01 12.59 -9.03
C GLU A 203 2.77 13.74 -8.03
N LYS A 204 1.56 13.83 -7.47
CA LYS A 204 1.23 14.87 -6.49
C LYS A 204 2.01 14.72 -5.18
N LEU A 205 2.23 13.48 -4.73
CA LEU A 205 3.06 13.20 -3.56
C LEU A 205 4.51 13.64 -3.79
N LEU A 206 5.07 13.38 -4.97
CA LEU A 206 6.41 13.85 -5.35
C LEU A 206 6.50 15.37 -5.43
N GLU A 207 5.50 16.02 -6.04
CA GLU A 207 5.42 17.48 -6.15
C GLU A 207 5.51 18.14 -4.75
N ILE A 208 4.70 17.65 -3.81
CA ILE A 208 4.64 18.21 -2.46
C ILE A 208 5.89 17.86 -1.65
N LYS A 209 6.42 16.63 -1.80
CA LYS A 209 7.68 16.23 -1.19
C LYS A 209 8.83 17.17 -1.59
N ASN A 210 8.88 17.57 -2.87
CA ASN A 210 10.00 18.35 -3.40
C ASN A 210 9.88 19.85 -3.13
N ASN A 211 8.66 20.40 -3.11
CA ASN A 211 8.47 21.86 -3.12
C ASN A 211 7.56 22.41 -2.02
N GLY A 212 6.93 21.55 -1.20
CA GLY A 212 5.81 21.97 -0.35
C GLY A 212 5.86 21.48 1.09
N LEU A 213 6.87 20.73 1.52
CA LEU A 213 6.89 20.16 2.87
C LEU A 213 7.10 21.23 3.94
N LYS A 214 6.19 21.28 4.92
CA LYS A 214 6.40 22.06 6.13
C LYS A 214 7.31 21.32 7.10
N SER A 215 8.22 22.03 7.75
CA SER A 215 8.94 21.51 8.91
C SER A 215 7.95 21.03 9.96
N TRP A 216 8.24 19.93 10.66
CA TRP A 216 7.31 19.37 11.63
C TRP A 216 6.90 20.37 12.73
N ASN A 217 7.82 21.25 13.15
CA ASN A 217 7.56 22.28 14.15
C ASN A 217 6.61 23.40 13.67
N ASP A 218 6.54 23.65 12.35
CA ASP A 218 5.78 24.76 11.75
C ASP A 218 4.33 24.38 11.41
N ARG A 219 3.89 23.20 11.87
CA ARG A 219 2.57 22.63 11.56
C ARG A 219 1.53 23.04 12.59
N ASN A 220 0.37 23.47 12.10
CA ASN A 220 -0.68 24.05 12.93
C ASN A 220 -1.64 23.01 13.51
N THR A 221 -1.85 21.89 12.82
CA THR A 221 -2.72 20.82 13.28
C THR A 221 -1.92 19.87 14.17
N LEU A 222 -2.33 19.67 15.42
CA LEU A 222 -1.65 18.74 16.32
C LEU A 222 -1.94 17.29 15.87
N LEU A 223 -3.22 16.93 15.80
CA LEU A 223 -3.66 15.60 15.39
C LEU A 223 -4.65 15.70 14.24
N TYR A 224 -4.39 15.00 13.15
CA TYR A 224 -5.32 14.89 12.02
C TYR A 224 -5.99 13.53 11.98
N VAL A 225 -7.32 13.54 11.90
CA VAL A 225 -8.16 12.36 11.92
C VAL A 225 -9.02 12.35 10.64
N ASN A 226 -8.65 11.51 9.68
CA ASN A 226 -9.39 11.37 8.42
C ASN A 226 -9.32 9.93 7.90
N PHE A 227 -10.45 9.24 7.98
CA PHE A 227 -10.64 7.89 7.46
C PHE A 227 -12.12 7.64 7.16
N ASP A 228 -12.41 6.67 6.30
CA ASP A 228 -13.79 6.21 6.10
C ASP A 228 -14.18 5.19 7.19
N LYS A 229 -15.22 5.50 7.97
CA LYS A 229 -15.73 4.60 9.01
C LYS A 229 -16.23 3.27 8.46
N ASN A 230 -16.68 3.23 7.21
CA ASN A 230 -17.29 2.05 6.61
C ASN A 230 -16.26 0.99 6.21
N THR A 231 -14.99 1.35 6.03
CA THR A 231 -13.92 0.39 5.71
C THR A 231 -13.62 -0.56 6.86
N ASN A 232 -13.87 -0.16 8.11
CA ASN A 232 -13.75 -1.06 9.26
C ASN A 232 -14.59 -0.50 10.42
N GLN A 233 -15.88 -0.82 10.41
CA GLN A 233 -16.82 -0.25 11.36
C GLN A 233 -16.43 -0.58 12.81
N TYR A 234 -15.96 -1.82 13.06
CA TYR A 234 -15.55 -2.23 14.41
C TYR A 234 -14.36 -1.42 14.92
N ALA A 235 -13.30 -1.28 14.12
CA ALA A 235 -12.09 -0.58 14.54
C ALA A 235 -12.22 0.95 14.53
N ARG A 236 -13.23 1.51 13.84
CA ARG A 236 -13.34 2.94 13.55
C ARG A 236 -14.57 3.63 14.13
N ALA A 237 -15.56 2.89 14.65
CA ALA A 237 -16.87 3.44 15.03
C ALA A 237 -16.80 4.67 15.94
N ASN A 238 -15.89 4.66 16.93
CA ASN A 238 -15.89 5.65 18.01
C ASN A 238 -14.70 6.62 17.97
N LEU A 239 -13.72 6.41 17.06
CA LEU A 239 -12.48 7.17 17.06
C LEU A 239 -12.68 8.67 16.77
N PHE A 240 -13.73 9.05 16.02
CA PHE A 240 -14.02 10.47 15.80
C PHE A 240 -14.49 11.18 17.06
N ASP A 241 -15.33 10.54 17.87
CA ASP A 241 -15.86 11.15 19.08
C ASP A 241 -14.84 11.07 20.23
N GLU A 242 -13.99 10.06 20.23
CA GLU A 242 -12.92 9.88 21.19
C GLU A 242 -11.87 11.01 21.14
N PHE A 243 -11.42 11.37 19.92
CA PHE A 243 -10.36 12.37 19.78
C PHE A 243 -10.86 13.80 19.64
N GLN A 244 -12.18 14.06 19.69
CA GLN A 244 -12.75 15.40 19.51
C GLN A 244 -12.28 16.42 20.56
N ASN A 245 -11.92 15.93 21.76
CA ASN A 245 -11.50 16.75 22.89
C ASN A 245 -9.97 17.01 22.92
N ILE A 246 -9.20 16.42 22.02
CA ILE A 246 -7.76 16.71 21.90
C ILE A 246 -7.60 18.14 21.39
N LYS A 247 -6.89 18.99 22.15
CA LYS A 247 -6.65 20.37 21.73
C LYS A 247 -5.80 20.40 20.45
N GLY A 248 -6.26 21.11 19.43
CA GLY A 248 -5.57 21.19 18.14
C GLY A 248 -5.82 20.01 17.20
N VAL A 249 -6.85 19.20 17.46
CA VAL A 249 -7.30 18.15 16.54
C VAL A 249 -8.04 18.74 15.33
N ARG A 250 -7.86 18.13 14.16
CA ARG A 250 -8.70 18.34 12.98
C ARG A 250 -9.32 17.01 12.56
N ILE A 251 -10.64 16.93 12.63
CA ILE A 251 -11.42 15.73 12.30
C ILE A 251 -12.20 15.97 11.00
N MET A 252 -12.01 15.07 10.02
CA MET A 252 -12.78 15.07 8.78
C MET A 252 -13.81 13.94 8.83
N LYS A 253 -15.07 14.28 9.07
CA LYS A 253 -16.20 13.32 9.04
C LYS A 253 -16.71 13.05 7.62
N GLU A 254 -16.37 13.92 6.68
CA GLU A 254 -16.76 13.85 5.27
C GLU A 254 -15.54 13.68 4.36
N ARG A 255 -15.80 13.18 3.14
CA ARG A 255 -14.75 12.95 2.14
C ARG A 255 -14.23 14.28 1.61
N VAL A 256 -12.92 14.47 1.70
CA VAL A 256 -12.21 15.61 1.11
C VAL A 256 -11.59 15.24 -0.23
N THR A 257 -11.24 16.23 -1.04
CA THR A 257 -10.44 15.99 -2.24
C THR A 257 -9.05 15.49 -1.89
N PHE A 258 -8.38 14.81 -2.82
CA PHE A 258 -7.02 14.33 -2.59
C PHE A 258 -6.03 15.47 -2.31
N SER A 259 -6.15 16.60 -3.01
CA SER A 259 -5.31 17.78 -2.77
C SER A 259 -5.49 18.35 -1.36
N GLU A 260 -6.74 18.45 -0.89
CA GLU A 260 -7.02 18.87 0.49
C GLU A 260 -6.48 17.89 1.52
N TYR A 261 -6.68 16.59 1.28
CA TYR A 261 -6.16 15.52 2.12
C TYR A 261 -4.64 15.63 2.32
N ILE A 262 -3.87 15.76 1.24
CA ILE A 262 -2.42 15.89 1.31
C ILE A 262 -2.01 17.20 2.00
N ARG A 263 -2.70 18.31 1.71
CA ARG A 263 -2.47 19.59 2.38
C ARG A 263 -2.70 19.50 3.89
N HIS A 264 -3.75 18.78 4.32
CA HIS A 264 -4.02 18.59 5.73
C HIS A 264 -2.95 17.74 6.40
N ILE A 265 -2.47 16.64 5.79
CA ILE A 265 -1.35 15.87 6.33
C ILE A 265 -0.10 16.75 6.47
N ASN A 266 0.24 17.53 5.44
CA ASN A 266 1.42 18.40 5.45
C ASN A 266 1.35 19.51 6.51
N ASP A 267 0.15 19.92 6.93
CA ASP A 267 -0.09 20.88 8.01
C ASP A 267 -0.24 20.21 9.40
N SER A 268 -0.07 18.89 9.50
CA SER A 268 -0.32 18.11 10.72
C SER A 268 0.95 17.51 11.32
N LYS A 269 1.09 17.59 12.65
CA LYS A 269 2.17 16.95 13.38
C LYS A 269 1.98 15.44 13.47
N PHE A 270 0.75 15.01 13.78
CA PHE A 270 0.36 13.61 13.87
C PHE A 270 -0.82 13.31 12.96
N VAL A 271 -0.88 12.08 12.45
CA VAL A 271 -2.01 11.58 11.67
C VAL A 271 -2.45 10.24 12.25
N LEU A 272 -3.74 10.12 12.58
CA LEU A 272 -4.31 8.86 13.06
C LEU A 272 -4.44 7.86 11.90
N CYS A 273 -3.84 6.68 12.04
CA CYS A 273 -3.77 5.65 11.02
C CYS A 273 -4.44 4.34 11.48
N PRO A 274 -5.75 4.32 11.75
CA PRO A 274 -6.44 3.10 12.15
C PRO A 274 -6.50 2.09 11.00
N LYS A 275 -6.40 0.81 11.35
CA LYS A 275 -6.54 -0.32 10.40
C LYS A 275 -7.78 -0.18 9.52
N GLY A 276 -7.64 -0.58 8.26
CA GLY A 276 -8.72 -0.60 7.27
C GLY A 276 -9.31 -2.00 7.14
N ASN A 277 -9.57 -2.42 5.91
CA ASN A 277 -9.93 -3.82 5.63
C ASN A 277 -8.79 -4.75 6.08
N GLY A 278 -7.54 -4.39 5.76
CA GLY A 278 -6.33 -5.01 6.29
C GLY A 278 -5.75 -4.29 7.51
N LEU A 279 -4.70 -4.89 8.10
CA LEU A 279 -3.96 -4.28 9.22
C LEU A 279 -3.26 -2.99 8.81
N ASP A 280 -2.68 -2.95 7.62
CA ASP A 280 -1.89 -1.82 7.15
C ASP A 280 -2.73 -0.78 6.40
N THR A 281 -2.21 0.43 6.24
CA THR A 281 -2.90 1.51 5.49
C THR A 281 -1.95 2.34 4.64
N LYS A 282 -2.40 2.74 3.45
CA LYS A 282 -1.67 3.70 2.59
C LYS A 282 -1.39 5.03 3.30
N ARG A 283 -2.32 5.45 4.18
CA ARG A 283 -2.22 6.67 5.00
C ARG A 283 -0.93 6.74 5.81
N LEU A 284 -0.46 5.60 6.33
CA LEU A 284 0.78 5.56 7.09
C LEU A 284 1.96 6.01 6.24
N TYR A 285 2.11 5.47 5.04
CA TYR A 285 3.22 5.77 4.14
C TYR A 285 3.15 7.18 3.58
N GLU A 286 1.94 7.66 3.25
CA GLU A 286 1.69 9.06 2.89
C GLU A 286 2.09 10.01 4.02
N THR A 287 1.74 9.66 5.28
CA THR A 287 2.08 10.44 6.48
C THR A 287 3.60 10.54 6.68
N VAL A 288 4.30 9.40 6.61
CA VAL A 288 5.76 9.36 6.74
C VAL A 288 6.45 10.13 5.62
N LEU A 289 6.01 9.96 4.37
CA LEU A 289 6.57 10.67 3.22
C LEU A 289 6.45 12.18 3.38
N LEU A 290 5.31 12.64 3.88
CA LEU A 290 5.02 14.05 4.10
C LEU A 290 5.57 14.58 5.43
N GLY A 291 6.32 13.78 6.19
CA GLY A 291 7.01 14.21 7.41
C GLY A 291 6.11 14.43 8.63
N ALA A 292 4.88 13.91 8.61
CA ALA A 292 4.04 13.81 9.80
C ALA A 292 4.37 12.50 10.54
N ILE A 293 3.94 12.39 11.79
CA ILE A 293 4.10 11.17 12.60
C ILE A 293 2.81 10.36 12.53
N PRO A 294 2.82 9.14 11.98
CA PRO A 294 1.66 8.26 12.02
C PRO A 294 1.43 7.73 13.44
N VAL A 295 0.16 7.68 13.86
CA VAL A 295 -0.30 7.06 15.10
C VAL A 295 -1.04 5.77 14.76
N VAL A 296 -0.54 4.63 15.23
CA VAL A 296 -1.03 3.30 14.87
C VAL A 296 -1.29 2.43 16.09
N GLU A 297 -2.17 1.44 15.94
CA GLU A 297 -2.32 0.36 16.92
C GLU A 297 -1.22 -0.68 16.71
N SER A 298 -0.66 -1.18 17.82
CA SER A 298 0.34 -2.25 17.84
C SER A 298 -0.20 -3.51 17.18
N SER A 299 0.61 -4.12 16.31
CA SER A 299 0.24 -5.34 15.59
C SER A 299 1.48 -6.11 15.12
N PHE A 300 1.26 -7.21 14.40
CA PHE A 300 2.32 -7.97 13.73
C PHE A 300 3.10 -7.15 12.67
N ASN A 301 2.56 -5.98 12.25
CA ASN A 301 3.26 -5.07 11.36
C ASN A 301 4.29 -4.17 12.05
N ASN A 302 4.42 -4.21 13.39
CA ASN A 302 5.40 -3.41 14.12
C ASN A 302 6.83 -3.48 13.54
N PRO A 303 7.35 -4.65 13.08
CA PRO A 303 8.67 -4.74 12.48
C PRO A 303 8.84 -3.93 11.18
N ILE A 304 7.75 -3.52 10.52
CA ILE A 304 7.82 -2.63 9.33
C ILE A 304 8.35 -1.25 9.73
N TYR A 305 7.99 -0.77 10.92
CA TYR A 305 8.23 0.60 11.38
C TYR A 305 9.53 0.73 12.20
N GLU A 306 10.34 -0.32 12.25
CA GLU A 306 11.61 -0.29 12.96
C GLU A 306 12.50 0.84 12.44
N ASN A 307 13.11 1.60 13.34
CA ASN A 307 13.94 2.78 13.01
C ASN A 307 13.21 3.94 12.30
N SER A 308 11.88 3.91 12.21
CA SER A 308 11.04 5.03 11.76
C SER A 308 10.41 5.80 12.91
N THR A 309 10.01 7.04 12.63
CA THR A 309 9.25 7.89 13.57
C THR A 309 7.77 7.58 13.46
N VAL A 310 7.31 6.62 14.27
CA VAL A 310 5.91 6.17 14.36
C VAL A 310 5.51 6.10 15.83
N LEU A 311 4.33 6.62 16.17
CA LEU A 311 3.74 6.44 17.50
C LEU A 311 2.89 5.17 17.50
N VAL A 312 3.42 4.10 18.09
CA VAL A 312 2.74 2.80 18.20
C VAL A 312 2.11 2.70 19.59
N LEU A 313 0.80 2.46 19.65
CA LEU A 313 0.03 2.36 20.90
C LEU A 313 -0.55 0.94 21.07
N PRO A 314 -0.70 0.42 22.30
CA PRO A 314 -1.38 -0.85 22.52
C PRO A 314 -2.82 -0.85 21.96
N LYS A 315 -3.57 0.24 22.22
CA LYS A 315 -4.81 0.61 21.56
C LYS A 315 -4.78 2.07 21.14
N LEU A 316 -5.45 2.42 20.04
CA LEU A 316 -5.54 3.82 19.62
C LEU A 316 -6.19 4.71 20.69
N ASN A 317 -7.13 4.14 21.42
CA ASN A 317 -7.85 4.76 22.54
C ASN A 317 -6.94 5.15 23.72
N ASP A 318 -5.72 4.60 23.77
CA ASP A 318 -4.72 4.97 24.78
C ASP A 318 -4.00 6.29 24.44
N LEU A 319 -4.27 6.88 23.27
CA LEU A 319 -3.64 8.13 22.84
C LEU A 319 -4.04 9.28 23.77
N THR A 320 -3.06 9.93 24.38
CA THR A 320 -3.26 11.10 25.22
C THR A 320 -2.71 12.38 24.59
N GLN A 321 -3.16 13.54 25.07
CA GLN A 321 -2.60 14.82 24.65
C GLN A 321 -1.11 14.97 25.03
N ASP A 322 -0.68 14.38 26.16
CA ASP A 322 0.72 14.41 26.58
C ASP A 322 1.63 13.70 25.57
N MET A 323 1.20 12.54 25.05
CA MET A 323 1.95 11.82 24.00
C MET A 323 2.15 12.64 22.72
N LEU A 324 1.21 13.55 22.41
CA LEU A 324 1.29 14.43 21.24
C LEU A 324 2.17 15.68 21.51
N ILE A 325 2.21 16.17 22.75
CA ILE A 325 3.02 17.33 23.14
C ILE A 325 4.48 16.94 23.42
N ASN A 326 4.68 15.76 24.01
CA ASN A 326 5.98 15.23 24.44
C ASN A 326 6.33 13.90 23.74
N PRO A 327 6.27 13.80 22.39
CA PRO A 327 6.41 12.52 21.69
C PRO A 327 7.76 11.83 21.89
N GLN A 328 8.82 12.57 22.17
CA GLN A 328 10.15 12.03 22.45
C GLN A 328 10.18 11.06 23.65
N ASN A 329 9.21 11.16 24.56
CA ASN A 329 9.08 10.23 25.69
C ASN A 329 8.45 8.89 25.29
N TYR A 330 7.78 8.83 24.14
CA TYR A 330 6.96 7.69 23.71
C TYR A 330 7.41 7.10 22.37
N ILE A 331 8.19 7.84 21.59
CA ILE A 331 8.72 7.42 20.28
C ILE A 331 10.22 7.22 20.41
N LYS A 332 10.66 5.97 20.24
CA LYS A 332 12.08 5.58 20.34
C LYS A 332 12.98 6.34 19.35
N ASN A 333 12.48 6.61 18.15
CA ASN A 333 13.26 7.18 17.05
C ASN A 333 12.60 8.44 16.48
N MET A 334 13.08 9.62 16.88
CA MET A 334 12.65 10.93 16.37
C MET A 334 13.52 11.44 15.20
N ASN A 335 13.89 10.54 14.28
CA ASN A 335 14.80 10.84 13.16
C ASN A 335 14.09 11.21 11.85
N PHE A 336 12.76 11.06 11.78
CA PHE A 336 11.93 11.28 10.59
C PHE A 336 12.44 10.55 9.34
N SER A 337 13.08 9.40 9.53
CA SER A 337 13.59 8.58 8.43
C SER A 337 12.44 8.05 7.57
N LYS A 338 12.56 8.25 6.26
CA LYS A 338 11.55 7.87 5.26
C LYS A 338 11.83 6.53 4.60
N HIS A 339 12.83 5.78 5.05
CA HIS A 339 13.31 4.57 4.37
C HIS A 339 12.18 3.55 4.06
N ILE A 340 11.21 3.38 4.97
CA ILE A 340 10.08 2.44 4.79
C ILE A 340 9.18 2.78 3.59
N VAL A 341 9.22 4.02 3.08
CA VAL A 341 8.36 4.47 1.97
C VAL A 341 9.00 4.17 0.60
N TYR A 342 10.28 3.79 0.57
CA TYR A 342 11.03 3.59 -0.66
C TYR A 342 11.28 2.12 -0.95
N MET A 343 11.11 1.75 -2.21
CA MET A 343 11.22 0.37 -2.66
C MET A 343 12.65 -0.18 -2.50
N ASN A 344 13.67 0.66 -2.66
CA ASN A 344 15.08 0.24 -2.55
C ASN A 344 15.41 -0.38 -1.19
N TYR A 345 14.87 0.16 -0.10
CA TYR A 345 15.05 -0.38 1.25
C TYR A 345 14.53 -1.83 1.32
N TRP A 346 13.34 -2.07 0.78
CA TRP A 346 12.71 -3.39 0.79
C TRP A 346 13.38 -4.38 -0.16
N LEU A 347 13.87 -3.92 -1.33
CA LEU A 347 14.66 -4.76 -2.23
C LEU A 347 15.99 -5.17 -1.61
N LYS A 348 16.69 -4.28 -0.89
CA LYS A 348 17.91 -4.65 -0.15
C LYS A 348 17.62 -5.76 0.87
N LYS A 349 16.50 -5.67 1.61
CA LYS A 349 16.05 -6.71 2.55
C LYS A 349 15.64 -8.01 1.85
N LEU A 350 14.96 -7.93 0.71
CA LEU A 350 14.58 -9.09 -0.09
C LEU A 350 15.82 -9.83 -0.61
N TYR A 351 16.75 -9.10 -1.21
CA TYR A 351 17.94 -9.66 -1.85
C TYR A 351 19.01 -10.14 -0.88
N SER A 352 18.98 -9.75 0.39
CA SER A 352 19.86 -10.32 1.41
C SER A 352 19.59 -11.82 1.70
N HIS A 353 18.55 -12.40 1.10
CA HIS A 353 18.16 -13.81 1.24
C HIS A 353 18.44 -14.64 -0.02
N ILE A 354 18.93 -14.01 -1.10
CA ILE A 354 19.43 -14.67 -2.31
C ILE A 354 20.90 -15.01 -2.11
#